data_AF-W4RRN0-F1
#
_entry.id   AF-W4RRN0-F1
#
_cell.length_a   1.000
_cell.length_b   1.000
_cell.length_c   1.000
_cell.angle_alpha   90.00
_cell.angle_beta   90.00
_cell.angle_gamma   90.00
#
_symmetry.space_group_name_H-M   'P 1'
#
loop_
_entity.id
_entity.type
_entity.pdbx_description
1 polymer ?
#
loop_
_entity_poly.entity_id
_entity_poly.type
_entity_poly.pdbx_seq_one_letter_code
_entity_poly.pdbx_strand_id
1 'polypeptide(L)'
;MVVKKMSVIDAEEAIRFFKTYGIKFDEESVKEWAEDYNKSADIACESRQIEERDLYTYNHWCVLKGTAYEDGIDDKTKIARLLEEIAELKQKNSELNQEIQILESKLGIGPF
;
A
#
# COMPACT_ATOMS: atom_id res chain seq x y z
N MET A 1 -0.24 27.61 -14.53
CA MET A 1 -0.09 26.42 -13.67
C MET A 1 -0.74 26.73 -12.33
N VAL A 2 -1.84 26.06 -11.99
CA VAL A 2 -2.43 26.19 -10.66
C VAL A 2 -1.60 25.32 -9.74
N VAL A 3 -0.77 25.95 -8.89
CA VAL A 3 -0.09 25.25 -7.80
C VAL A 3 -1.19 24.74 -6.88
N LYS A 4 -1.47 23.44 -6.90
CA LYS A 4 -2.44 22.82 -6.00
C LYS A 4 -1.82 22.86 -4.60
N LYS A 5 -2.18 23.88 -3.82
CA LYS A 5 -1.77 23.99 -2.41
C LYS A 5 -2.26 22.72 -1.70
N MET A 6 -1.33 21.87 -1.29
CA MET A 6 -1.62 20.72 -0.44
C MET A 6 -1.50 21.20 1.01
N SER A 7 -2.60 21.14 1.73
CA SER A 7 -2.71 21.49 3.14
C SER A 7 -2.43 20.27 4.03
N VAL A 8 -2.00 20.55 5.26
CA VAL A 8 -1.59 19.54 6.25
C VAL A 8 -2.81 18.75 6.75
N ILE A 9 -2.63 17.44 6.94
CA ILE A 9 -3.60 16.52 7.56
C ILE A 9 -3.31 16.42 9.06
N ASP A 10 -4.34 16.63 9.90
CA ASP A 10 -4.30 16.31 11.33
C ASP A 10 -4.72 14.84 11.54
N ALA A 11 -3.78 14.03 12.04
CA ALA A 11 -4.02 12.62 12.31
C ALA A 11 -5.13 12.39 13.35
N GLU A 12 -5.25 13.23 14.37
CA GLU A 12 -6.27 13.09 15.41
C GLU A 12 -7.67 13.45 14.88
N GLU A 13 -7.74 14.43 13.97
CA GLU A 13 -8.98 14.70 13.23
C GLU A 13 -9.34 13.53 12.31
N ALA A 14 -8.37 12.97 11.59
CA ALA A 14 -8.59 11.83 10.70
C ALA A 14 -9.09 10.60 11.46
N ILE A 15 -8.47 10.26 12.61
CA ILE A 15 -8.91 9.16 13.47
C ILE A 15 -10.36 9.36 13.94
N ARG A 16 -10.72 10.58 14.36
CA ARG A 16 -12.10 10.90 14.77
C ARG A 16 -13.06 10.74 13.59
N PHE A 17 -12.69 11.23 12.41
CA PHE A 17 -13.50 11.12 11.20
C PHE A 17 -13.66 9.66 10.77
N PHE A 18 -12.60 8.86 10.79
CA PHE A 18 -12.66 7.45 10.38
C PHE A 18 -13.55 6.63 11.33
N LYS A 19 -13.56 6.98 12.62
CA LYS A 19 -14.48 6.41 13.62
C LYS A 19 -15.95 6.70 13.28
N THR A 20 -16.30 7.89 12.79
CA THR A 20 -17.71 8.20 12.45
C THR A 20 -18.22 7.41 11.25
N TYR A 21 -17.33 6.98 10.36
CA TYR A 21 -17.65 6.10 9.23
C TYR A 21 -17.68 4.60 9.60
N GLY A 22 -17.29 4.23 10.83
CA GLY A 22 -17.30 2.85 11.29
C GLY A 22 -16.29 1.94 10.57
N ILE A 23 -15.27 2.53 9.94
CA ILE A 23 -14.23 1.80 9.21
C ILE A 23 -13.22 1.23 10.22
N LYS A 24 -12.70 0.02 9.95
CA LYS A 24 -11.59 -0.53 10.73
C LYS A 24 -10.30 0.11 10.25
N PHE A 25 -9.55 0.68 11.18
CA PHE A 25 -8.22 1.21 10.93
C PHE A 25 -7.37 1.03 12.18
N ASP A 26 -6.06 1.07 12.01
CA ASP A 26 -5.10 1.12 13.10
C ASP A 26 -4.70 2.59 13.35
N GLU A 27 -4.67 3.02 14.61
CA GLU A 27 -4.41 4.45 14.92
C GLU A 27 -2.97 4.84 14.62
N GLU A 28 -2.01 3.92 14.76
CA GLU A 28 -0.61 4.16 14.44
C GLU A 28 -0.41 4.30 12.93
N SER A 29 -1.06 3.47 12.12
CA SER A 29 -1.00 3.58 10.67
C SER A 29 -1.64 4.86 10.13
N VAL A 30 -2.69 5.39 10.77
CA VAL A 30 -3.27 6.70 10.40
C VAL A 30 -2.29 7.84 10.72
N LYS A 31 -1.56 7.75 11.83
CA LYS A 31 -0.52 8.73 12.19
C LYS A 31 0.64 8.71 11.20
N GLU A 32 1.14 7.53 10.88
CA GLU A 32 2.22 7.37 9.89
C GLU A 32 1.80 7.86 8.51
N TRP A 33 0.58 7.51 8.07
CA TRP A 33 0.03 8.01 6.82
C TRP A 33 -0.04 9.54 6.79
N ALA A 34 -0.53 10.17 7.86
CA ALA A 34 -0.60 11.62 7.93
C ALA A 34 0.79 12.26 7.86
N GLU A 35 1.79 11.68 8.52
CA GLU A 35 3.18 12.13 8.43
C GLU A 35 3.74 12.01 7.01
N ASP A 36 3.56 10.87 6.35
CA ASP A 36 4.04 10.63 4.98
C ASP A 36 3.33 11.55 3.98
N TYR A 37 2.01 11.71 4.13
CA TYR A 37 1.24 12.66 3.32
C TYR A 37 1.77 14.08 3.49
N ASN A 38 2.04 14.50 4.72
CA ASN A 38 2.50 15.85 5.02
C ASN A 38 3.96 16.11 4.57
N LYS A 39 4.83 15.09 4.56
CA LYS A 39 6.19 15.21 3.98
C LYS A 39 6.16 15.54 2.48
N SER A 40 5.13 15.08 1.77
CA SER A 40 4.92 15.35 0.34
C SER A 40 4.25 16.70 0.04
N ALA A 41 3.74 17.40 1.07
CA ALA A 41 3.04 18.67 0.90
C ALA A 41 4.05 19.83 0.83
N ASP A 42 4.26 20.37 -0.37
CA ASP A 42 5.26 21.42 -0.65
C ASP A 42 5.09 22.75 0.11
N ILE A 43 3.96 23.00 0.77
CA ILE A 43 3.70 24.26 1.49
C ILE A 43 2.88 24.00 2.75
N ALA A 44 3.48 24.25 3.92
CA ALA A 44 2.78 24.32 5.20
C ALA A 44 1.76 25.47 5.17
N CYS A 45 0.50 25.13 4.88
CA CYS A 45 -0.64 25.97 5.17
C CYS A 45 -1.58 25.17 6.08
N GLU A 46 -2.37 25.91 6.85
CA GLU A 46 -3.28 25.48 7.91
C GLU A 46 -3.87 24.08 7.71
N SER A 47 -4.01 23.34 8.82
CA SER A 47 -4.67 22.03 8.83
C SER A 47 -6.01 22.14 8.13
N ARG A 48 -6.22 21.35 7.07
CA ARG A 48 -7.53 21.32 6.42
C ARG A 48 -8.44 20.30 7.10
N GLN A 49 -9.73 20.51 6.92
CA GLN A 49 -10.74 19.55 7.32
C GLN A 49 -10.55 18.23 6.57
N ILE A 50 -10.75 17.13 7.30
CA ILE A 50 -10.76 15.78 6.75
C ILE A 50 -12.06 15.55 5.97
N GLU A 51 -11.93 15.01 4.77
CA GLU A 51 -13.04 14.71 3.87
C GLU A 51 -13.07 13.22 3.52
N GLU A 52 -14.17 12.75 2.93
CA GLU A 52 -14.30 11.35 2.51
C GLU A 52 -13.19 10.91 1.54
N ARG A 53 -12.67 11.83 0.72
CA ARG A 53 -11.51 11.56 -0.15
C ARG A 53 -10.32 11.02 0.62
N ASP A 54 -10.14 11.45 1.87
CA ASP A 54 -9.01 11.07 2.71
C ASP A 54 -9.07 9.62 3.18
N LEU A 55 -10.27 9.06 3.27
CA LEU A 55 -10.43 7.62 3.49
C LEU A 55 -9.87 6.83 2.31
N TYR A 56 -10.13 7.28 1.09
CA TYR A 56 -9.63 6.61 -0.11
C TYR A 56 -8.11 6.76 -0.24
N THR A 57 -7.55 7.93 0.07
CA THR A 57 -6.10 8.14 0.02
C THR A 57 -5.38 7.37 1.12
N TYR A 58 -5.92 7.32 2.33
CA TYR A 58 -5.43 6.46 3.41
C TYR A 58 -5.47 4.99 3.00
N ASN A 59 -6.61 4.50 2.51
CA ASN A 59 -6.74 3.10 2.09
C ASN A 59 -5.78 2.76 0.94
N HIS A 60 -5.59 3.68 -0.01
CA HIS A 60 -4.62 3.51 -1.09
C HIS A 60 -3.19 3.43 -0.54
N TRP A 61 -2.83 4.33 0.38
CA TRP A 61 -1.52 4.31 1.04
C TRP A 61 -1.28 3.00 1.77
N CYS A 62 -2.27 2.47 2.51
CA CYS A 62 -2.16 1.18 3.19
C CYS A 62 -1.86 0.03 2.22
N VAL A 63 -2.43 0.04 1.02
CA VAL A 63 -2.19 -1.01 0.01
C VAL A 63 -0.77 -0.94 -0.55
N LEU A 64 -0.20 0.26 -0.66
CA LEU A 64 1.13 0.47 -1.24
C LEU A 64 2.26 0.39 -0.22
N LYS A 65 1.98 0.66 1.05
CA LYS A 65 2.98 0.68 2.12
C LYS A 65 3.75 -0.64 2.20
N GLY A 66 5.07 -0.57 2.21
CA GLY A 66 5.95 -1.75 2.22
C GLY A 66 6.16 -2.41 0.85
N THR A 67 5.42 -2.03 -0.19
CA THR A 67 5.57 -2.60 -1.54
C THR A 67 6.62 -1.84 -2.36
N ALA A 68 6.99 -2.37 -3.52
CA ALA A 68 7.81 -1.62 -4.49
C ALA A 68 7.13 -0.37 -5.07
N TYR A 69 5.86 -0.14 -4.76
CA TYR A 69 5.04 0.97 -5.24
C TYR A 69 4.74 1.99 -4.13
N GLU A 70 5.36 1.85 -2.95
CA GLU A 70 5.27 2.85 -1.88
C GLU A 70 5.76 4.22 -2.39
N ASP A 71 4.97 5.27 -2.13
CA ASP A 71 5.31 6.63 -2.56
C ASP A 71 6.55 7.14 -1.82
N GLY A 72 7.43 7.83 -2.55
CA GLY A 72 8.61 8.49 -1.96
C GLY A 72 9.83 7.60 -1.70
N ILE A 73 9.77 6.30 -2.03
CA ILE A 73 10.96 5.42 -1.97
C ILE A 73 11.89 5.70 -3.16
N ASP A 74 13.20 5.52 -2.94
CA ASP A 74 14.20 5.66 -4.00
C ASP A 74 14.25 4.44 -4.93
N ASP A 75 14.83 4.62 -6.13
CA ASP A 75 14.92 3.57 -7.16
C ASP A 75 15.65 2.31 -6.67
N LYS A 76 16.67 2.45 -5.82
CA LYS A 76 17.40 1.29 -5.30
C LYS A 76 16.51 0.49 -4.35
N THR A 77 15.79 1.14 -3.45
CA THR A 77 14.81 0.49 -2.58
C THR A 77 13.71 -0.18 -3.38
N LYS A 78 13.18 0.50 -4.40
CA LYS A 78 12.18 -0.05 -5.33
C LYS A 78 12.68 -1.31 -6.05
N ILE A 79 13.89 -1.26 -6.62
CA ILE A 79 14.50 -2.41 -7.30
C ILE A 79 14.70 -3.57 -6.31
N ALA A 80 15.16 -3.31 -5.09
CA ALA A 80 15.37 -4.36 -4.10
C ALA A 80 14.05 -5.10 -3.76
N ARG A 81 12.96 -4.35 -3.51
CA ARG A 81 11.63 -4.94 -3.24
C ARG A 81 11.10 -5.74 -4.44
N LEU A 82 11.28 -5.24 -5.66
CA LEU A 82 10.87 -5.98 -6.87
C LEU A 82 11.66 -7.29 -7.04
N LEU A 83 12.95 -7.30 -6.71
CA LEU A 83 13.76 -8.52 -6.79
C LEU A 83 13.33 -9.58 -5.78
N GLU A 84 12.95 -9.15 -4.57
CA GLU A 84 12.36 -10.01 -3.54
C GLU A 84 11.03 -10.59 -4.01
N GLU A 85 10.11 -9.75 -4.51
CA GLU A 85 8.82 -10.19 -5.06
C GLU A 85 9.00 -11.19 -6.21
N ILE A 86 9.94 -10.95 -7.13
CA ILE A 86 10.27 -11.90 -8.21
C ILE A 86 10.76 -13.24 -7.66
N ALA A 87 11.56 -13.24 -6.59
CA ALA A 87 12.07 -14.47 -5.99
C ALA A 87 10.93 -15.29 -5.37
N GLU A 88 10.04 -14.65 -4.61
CA GLU A 88 8.86 -15.28 -4.01
C GLU A 88 7.92 -15.85 -5.08
N LEU A 89 7.63 -15.07 -6.13
CA LEU A 89 6.76 -15.51 -7.22
C LEU A 89 7.35 -16.72 -7.97
N LYS A 90 8.67 -16.73 -8.18
CA LYS A 90 9.36 -17.89 -8.79
C LYS A 90 9.26 -19.13 -7.91
N GLN A 91 9.43 -18.97 -6.60
CA GLN A 91 9.27 -20.06 -5.65
C GLN A 91 7.85 -20.62 -5.70
N LYS A 92 6.84 -19.75 -5.60
CA LYS A 92 5.43 -20.15 -5.66
C LYS A 92 5.06 -20.84 -6.97
N ASN A 93 5.58 -20.36 -8.10
CA ASN A 93 5.42 -21.04 -9.39
C ASN A 93 6.04 -22.44 -9.39
N SER A 94 7.21 -22.61 -8.78
CA SER A 94 7.82 -23.94 -8.64
C SER A 94 6.97 -24.88 -7.77
N GLU A 95 6.45 -24.39 -6.64
CA GLU A 95 5.58 -25.17 -5.74
C GLU A 95 4.29 -25.59 -6.45
N LEU A 96 3.64 -24.66 -7.16
CA LEU A 96 2.43 -24.94 -7.93
C LEU A 96 2.69 -25.93 -9.09
N ASN A 97 3.83 -25.80 -9.78
CA ASN A 97 4.20 -26.75 -10.84
C ASN A 97 4.43 -28.16 -10.28
N GLN A 98 5.03 -28.28 -9.10
CA GLN A 98 5.18 -29.57 -8.41
C GLN A 98 3.81 -30.15 -8.02
N GLU A 99 2.90 -29.31 -7.51
CA GLU A 99 1.54 -29.73 -7.16
C GLU A 99 0.78 -30.23 -8.40
N ILE A 100 0.87 -29.50 -9.52
CA ILE A 100 0.27 -29.92 -10.81
C ILE A 100 0.81 -31.28 -11.22
N GLN A 101 2.13 -31.48 -11.23
CA GLN A 101 2.73 -32.77 -11.60
C GLN A 101 2.25 -33.93 -10.73
N ILE A 102 2.10 -33.69 -9.42
CA ILE A 102 1.57 -34.69 -8.48
C ILE A 102 0.11 -35.02 -8.81
N LEU A 103 -0.72 -34.01 -9.11
CA LEU A 103 -2.12 -34.20 -9.44
C LEU A 103 -2.31 -34.88 -10.79
N GLU A 104 -1.56 -34.50 -11.82
CA GLU A 104 -1.58 -35.13 -13.14
C GLU A 104 -1.19 -36.62 -13.05
N SER A 105 -0.14 -36.93 -12.27
CA SER A 105 0.26 -38.30 -11.98
C SER A 105 -0.85 -39.11 -11.29
N LYS A 106 -1.53 -38.52 -10.30
CA LYS A 106 -2.68 -39.15 -9.63
C LYS A 106 -3.87 -39.40 -10.57
N LEU A 107 -4.05 -38.55 -11.57
CA LEU A 107 -5.12 -38.66 -12.57
C LEU A 107 -4.74 -39.57 -13.76
N GLY A 108 -3.50 -40.08 -13.82
CA GLY A 108 -3.00 -40.85 -14.95
C GLY A 108 -2.84 -40.02 -16.22
N ILE A 109 -2.79 -38.70 -16.10
CA ILE A 109 -2.52 -37.77 -17.20
C ILE A 109 -1.00 -37.73 -17.38
N GLY A 110 -0.50 -38.34 -18.45
CA GLY A 110 0.91 -38.28 -18.80
C GLY A 110 1.31 -36.88 -19.30
N PRO A 111 2.61 -36.52 -19.22
CA PRO A 111 3.08 -35.24 -19.75
C PRO A 111 2.85 -35.22 -21.27
N PHE A 112 2.22 -34.16 -21.76
CA PHE A 112 2.09 -33.87 -23.18
C PHE A 112 3.44 -33.52 -23.80
#